data_AF-A0A931ZLX4-F1
#
_entry.id   AF-A0A931ZLX4-F1
#
_cell.length_a   1.000
_cell.length_b   1.000
_cell.length_c   1.000
_cell.angle_alpha   90.00
_cell.angle_beta   90.00
_cell.angle_gamma   90.00
#
_symmetry.space_group_name_H-M   'P 1'
#
loop_
_entity.id
_entity.type
_entity.pdbx_description
1 polymer ?
#
loop_
_entity_poly.entity_id
_entity_poly.type
_entity_poly.pdbx_seq_one_letter_code
_entity_poly.pdbx_strand_id
1 'polypeptide(L)'
;MKYLLPRFDPITILSRFYFRLAKARFSYQSLKTRFPSSVYQKVEDFLASKTGRYKLVTVLDLILIIIILISGRQSAQRMVPPLIASMKTTPSMIEQAMVPTKTTQEVFAFAPGLAQNKFDDIDFSGLNILSFFDVPLTEEGEINTESRGYSSFKSEASYNLFNQAHAYGTKVFVTLTLGEETSIRYLLDDKSAQQRLFDQAIWEVTDSQIDGVTVDFEIAAGRGQDYQNKFSEFIKSFTMALHEADPNLKLAVAVPNSAVNSEGIYAIKNLSNLADRVFLVADDFIVPEVTGTYPSKPVYGYNDNQWWFDLSSHLNNFLRKIPSVKLVLERAWYGNGYRYPLYHPGQSSSTDNGTAQDSNSVVLNQGTVERLVADVPDKGKQAARENIPLIAKALDEEGILDSNVLAYALATVEHETAETFAPIDEIQGKKSARRLGYEGGTNFHGRGFIQITHLRNYKVIGERIGMGDELAKNPKLASNPEVAAKILAVFFKDNNVANLASQGDFVSARDPINPDVNAWSVAQLAMKYWSDQ
;
A
#
# COMPACT_ATOMS: atom_id res chain seq x y z
N MET A 1 27.85 -32.16 33.82
CA MET A 1 26.99 -33.03 32.98
C MET A 1 26.99 -32.46 31.56
N LYS A 2 27.29 -33.30 30.56
CA LYS A 2 27.54 -32.92 29.15
C LYS A 2 26.29 -32.30 28.49
N TYR A 3 26.36 -31.04 28.08
CA TYR A 3 25.52 -30.51 27.00
C TYR A 3 26.34 -30.50 25.71
N LEU A 4 25.91 -31.30 24.73
CA LEU A 4 26.43 -31.34 23.37
C LEU A 4 25.87 -30.15 22.59
N LEU A 5 26.66 -29.08 22.47
CA LEU A 5 26.44 -28.09 21.42
C LEU A 5 26.78 -28.74 20.06
N PRO A 6 26.01 -28.49 18.98
CA PRO A 6 26.45 -28.86 17.65
C PRO A 6 27.75 -28.13 17.36
N ARG A 7 28.82 -28.88 17.05
CA ARG A 7 30.06 -28.29 16.55
C ARG A 7 29.76 -27.65 15.20
N PHE A 8 29.61 -26.33 15.19
CA PHE A 8 29.73 -25.51 14.00
C PHE A 8 31.17 -25.65 13.50
N ASP A 9 31.36 -26.36 12.39
CA ASP A 9 32.62 -26.47 11.69
C ASP A 9 32.63 -25.50 10.50
N PRO A 10 33.32 -24.34 10.59
CA PRO A 10 33.41 -23.35 9.51
C PRO A 10 33.96 -23.94 8.22
N ILE A 11 34.75 -25.02 8.31
CA ILE A 11 35.38 -25.71 7.19
C ILE A 11 34.32 -26.42 6.32
N THR A 12 33.20 -26.84 6.91
CA THR A 12 32.12 -27.52 6.20
C THR A 12 31.23 -26.56 5.38
N ILE A 13 31.12 -25.29 5.78
CA ILE A 13 30.39 -24.25 5.03
C ILE A 13 31.27 -23.70 3.90
N LEU A 14 32.55 -23.45 4.18
CA LEU A 14 33.56 -23.10 3.17
C LEU A 14 33.68 -24.20 2.11
N SER A 15 33.71 -25.47 2.50
CA SER A 15 33.78 -26.57 1.51
C SER A 15 32.55 -26.64 0.61
N ARG A 16 31.34 -26.36 1.12
CA ARG A 16 30.10 -26.35 0.31
C ARG A 16 29.99 -25.12 -0.61
N PHE A 17 30.52 -23.97 -0.21
CA PHE A 17 30.62 -22.77 -1.03
C PHE A 17 31.66 -22.95 -2.16
N TYR A 18 32.82 -23.54 -1.85
CA TYR A 18 33.84 -23.93 -2.83
C TYR A 18 33.36 -25.04 -3.77
N PHE A 19 32.54 -26.00 -3.29
CA PHE A 19 31.97 -27.06 -4.14
C PHE A 19 30.92 -26.53 -5.13
N ARG A 20 30.24 -25.42 -4.82
CA ARG A 20 29.34 -24.72 -5.76
C ARG A 20 30.10 -23.89 -6.79
N LEU A 21 31.22 -23.25 -6.42
CA LEU A 21 32.13 -22.58 -7.38
C LEU A 21 32.85 -23.59 -8.30
N ALA A 22 33.21 -24.78 -7.79
CA ALA A 22 33.77 -25.87 -8.59
C ALA A 22 32.76 -26.51 -9.56
N LYS A 23 31.45 -26.22 -9.41
CA LYS A 23 30.38 -26.66 -10.32
C LYS A 23 29.91 -25.58 -11.30
N ALA A 24 30.50 -24.39 -11.28
CA ALA A 24 30.33 -23.39 -12.33
C ALA A 24 31.10 -23.80 -13.60
N ARG A 25 30.62 -24.86 -14.26
CA ARG A 25 31.02 -25.25 -15.63
C ARG A 25 30.37 -24.37 -16.71
N PHE A 26 29.60 -23.37 -16.31
CA PHE A 26 29.08 -22.33 -17.19
C PHE A 26 29.95 -21.09 -17.08
N SER A 27 30.61 -20.76 -18.20
CA SER A 27 31.38 -19.52 -18.50
C SER A 27 32.91 -19.61 -18.64
N TYR A 28 33.54 -20.78 -18.76
CA TYR A 28 34.94 -20.81 -19.27
C TYR A 28 35.01 -20.57 -20.80
N GLN A 29 33.97 -20.97 -21.54
CA GLN A 29 33.94 -20.80 -23.01
C GLN A 29 33.50 -19.41 -23.47
N SER A 30 32.68 -18.68 -22.72
CA SER A 30 32.18 -17.34 -23.09
C SER A 30 33.19 -16.22 -22.87
N LEU A 31 34.24 -16.45 -22.08
CA LEU A 31 35.33 -15.48 -21.91
C LEU A 31 36.24 -15.47 -23.14
N LYS A 32 36.56 -16.63 -23.74
CA LYS A 32 37.51 -16.78 -24.87
C LYS A 32 37.25 -15.87 -26.08
N THR A 33 36.03 -15.40 -26.26
CA THR A 33 35.63 -14.52 -27.39
C THR A 33 35.82 -13.03 -27.10
N ARG A 34 36.12 -12.62 -25.85
CA ARG A 34 36.12 -11.21 -25.42
C ARG A 34 37.49 -10.61 -25.05
N PHE A 35 38.55 -11.42 -24.96
CA PHE A 35 39.90 -10.94 -24.57
C PHE A 35 41.01 -11.58 -25.42
N PRO A 36 42.18 -10.93 -25.58
CA PRO A 36 43.32 -11.50 -26.32
C PRO A 36 43.86 -12.80 -25.69
N SER A 37 44.29 -13.75 -26.52
CA SER A 37 44.88 -15.04 -26.11
C SER A 37 46.06 -14.92 -25.14
N SER A 38 46.83 -13.83 -25.21
CA SER A 38 47.95 -13.55 -24.30
C SER A 38 47.52 -13.27 -22.86
N VAL A 39 46.28 -12.82 -22.64
CA VAL A 39 45.71 -12.58 -21.29
C VAL A 39 45.31 -13.91 -20.66
N TYR A 40 44.76 -14.85 -21.45
CA TYR A 40 44.40 -16.19 -20.98
C TYR A 40 45.60 -16.98 -20.50
N GLN A 41 46.67 -16.98 -21.30
CA GLN A 41 47.87 -17.72 -20.95
C GLN A 41 48.44 -17.23 -19.61
N LYS A 42 48.46 -15.91 -19.38
CA LYS A 42 48.91 -15.33 -18.11
C LYS A 42 48.01 -15.72 -16.93
N VAL A 43 46.70 -15.81 -17.14
CA VAL A 43 45.76 -16.24 -16.08
C VAL A 43 45.91 -17.74 -15.81
N GLU A 44 46.06 -18.58 -16.84
CA GLU A 44 46.32 -20.01 -16.66
C GLU A 44 47.66 -20.26 -15.96
N ASP A 45 48.74 -19.58 -16.37
CA ASP A 45 50.06 -19.67 -15.75
C ASP A 45 50.02 -19.20 -14.29
N PHE A 46 49.29 -18.12 -14.02
CA PHE A 46 49.07 -17.61 -12.67
C PHE A 46 48.33 -18.65 -11.79
N LEU A 47 47.23 -19.23 -12.30
CA LEU A 47 46.45 -20.24 -11.61
C LEU A 47 47.13 -21.61 -11.55
N ALA A 48 48.09 -21.92 -12.41
CA ALA A 48 48.87 -23.15 -12.38
C ALA A 48 49.87 -23.13 -11.20
N SER A 49 50.40 -21.96 -10.86
CA SER A 49 51.37 -21.80 -9.78
C SER A 49 50.72 -21.86 -8.38
N LYS A 50 51.39 -22.52 -7.43
CA LYS A 50 50.95 -22.59 -6.03
C LYS A 50 50.81 -21.18 -5.42
N THR A 51 51.77 -20.30 -5.72
CA THR A 51 51.82 -18.91 -5.25
C THR A 51 50.68 -18.06 -5.83
N GLY A 52 50.32 -18.23 -7.10
CA GLY A 52 49.21 -17.50 -7.72
C GLY A 52 47.85 -17.91 -7.17
N ARG A 53 47.65 -19.21 -6.88
CA ARG A 53 46.44 -19.67 -6.17
C ARG A 53 46.30 -19.05 -4.79
N TYR A 54 47.37 -18.99 -4.00
CA TYR A 54 47.33 -18.34 -2.68
C TYR A 54 47.02 -16.86 -2.79
N LYS A 55 47.65 -16.14 -3.73
CA LYS A 55 47.36 -14.71 -3.97
C LYS A 55 45.90 -14.47 -4.35
N LEU A 56 45.31 -15.34 -5.20
CA LEU A 56 43.90 -15.25 -5.55
C LEU A 56 43.01 -15.43 -4.32
N VAL A 57 43.27 -16.45 -3.51
CA VAL A 57 42.51 -16.70 -2.27
C VAL A 57 42.61 -15.50 -1.33
N THR A 58 43.81 -14.94 -1.12
CA THR A 58 43.99 -13.74 -0.28
C THR A 58 43.20 -12.54 -0.80
N VAL A 59 43.17 -12.32 -2.12
CA VAL A 59 42.38 -11.21 -2.70
C VAL A 59 40.88 -11.44 -2.53
N LEU A 60 40.41 -12.68 -2.74
CA LEU A 60 39.00 -13.04 -2.52
C LEU A 60 38.60 -12.90 -1.05
N ASP A 61 39.46 -13.31 -0.11
CA ASP A 61 39.25 -13.13 1.33
C ASP A 61 39.20 -11.65 1.70
N LEU A 62 40.10 -10.82 1.17
CA LEU A 62 40.07 -9.37 1.40
C LEU A 62 38.80 -8.71 0.85
N ILE A 63 38.34 -9.11 -0.33
CA ILE A 63 37.08 -8.64 -0.90
C ILE A 63 35.90 -9.06 -0.01
N LEU A 64 35.88 -10.31 0.46
CA LEU A 64 34.84 -10.80 1.36
C LEU A 64 34.85 -10.04 2.70
N ILE A 65 36.03 -9.78 3.28
CA ILE A 65 36.18 -8.98 4.49
C ILE A 65 35.67 -7.55 4.26
N ILE A 66 35.98 -6.92 3.12
CA ILE A 66 35.50 -5.58 2.78
C ILE A 66 33.98 -5.59 2.61
N ILE A 67 33.40 -6.59 1.96
CA ILE A 67 31.93 -6.74 1.84
C ILE A 67 31.30 -6.90 3.24
N ILE A 68 31.89 -7.71 4.12
CA ILE A 68 31.43 -7.88 5.50
C ILE A 68 31.57 -6.57 6.29
N LEU A 69 32.63 -5.78 6.08
CA LEU A 69 32.83 -4.51 6.78
C LEU A 69 31.89 -3.40 6.28
N ILE A 70 31.58 -3.38 4.98
CA ILE A 70 30.65 -2.41 4.37
C ILE A 70 29.20 -2.79 4.70
N SER A 71 28.81 -4.04 4.46
CA SER A 71 27.44 -4.53 4.67
C SER A 71 27.14 -4.84 6.14
N GLY A 72 28.14 -5.26 6.91
CA GLY A 72 28.02 -5.63 8.31
C GLY A 72 28.20 -4.47 9.29
N ARG A 73 28.42 -3.22 8.83
CA ARG A 73 28.47 -2.06 9.74
C ARG A 73 27.14 -1.85 10.46
N GLN A 74 26.02 -2.00 9.76
CA GLN A 74 24.67 -1.95 10.34
C GLN A 74 24.39 -3.16 11.25
N SER A 75 24.75 -4.37 10.83
CA SER A 75 24.64 -5.58 11.68
C SER A 75 25.52 -5.49 12.92
N ALA A 76 26.75 -4.97 12.82
CA ALA A 76 27.66 -4.77 13.95
C ALA A 76 27.11 -3.72 14.92
N GLN A 77 26.53 -2.62 14.43
CA GLN A 77 25.83 -1.64 15.29
C GLN A 77 24.66 -2.26 16.06
N ARG A 78 24.02 -3.31 15.53
CA ARG A 78 22.96 -4.08 16.22
C ARG A 78 23.47 -5.16 17.16
N MET A 79 24.67 -5.70 16.91
CA MET A 79 25.31 -6.72 17.75
C MET A 79 26.14 -6.14 18.92
N VAL A 80 26.56 -4.88 18.84
CA VAL A 80 27.34 -4.21 19.91
C VAL A 80 26.51 -3.95 21.19
N PRO A 81 25.24 -3.52 21.15
CA PRO A 81 24.41 -3.34 22.33
C PRO A 81 24.21 -4.61 23.19
N PRO A 82 23.89 -5.82 22.65
CA PRO A 82 23.71 -7.00 23.49
C PRO A 82 25.00 -7.47 24.17
N LEU A 83 26.18 -7.20 23.59
CA LEU A 83 27.49 -7.45 24.23
C LEU A 83 27.77 -6.49 25.41
N ILE A 84 27.22 -5.28 25.37
CA ILE A 84 27.34 -4.30 26.47
C ILE A 84 26.20 -4.47 27.49
N ALA A 85 25.00 -4.84 27.04
CA ALA A 85 23.83 -5.10 27.89
C ALA A 85 23.99 -6.37 28.71
N SER A 86 24.63 -7.42 28.17
CA SER A 86 25.01 -8.61 28.96
C SER A 86 26.10 -8.33 30.01
N MET A 87 26.82 -7.21 29.90
CA MET A 87 27.72 -6.71 30.95
C MET A 87 27.02 -5.78 31.95
N LYS A 88 25.85 -5.22 31.62
CA LYS A 88 24.95 -4.55 32.57
C LYS A 88 24.07 -5.60 33.24
N THR A 89 24.60 -6.23 34.27
CA THR A 89 23.79 -6.97 35.26
C THR A 89 22.65 -6.09 35.75
N THR A 90 21.42 -6.60 35.64
CA THR A 90 20.19 -6.19 36.35
C THR A 90 19.93 -4.67 36.41
N PRO A 91 18.89 -4.14 35.73
CA PRO A 91 18.49 -2.75 35.92
C PRO A 91 18.39 -2.43 37.40
N SER A 92 19.00 -1.33 37.84
CA SER A 92 18.92 -0.93 39.25
C SER A 92 17.44 -0.73 39.62
N MET A 93 17.06 -0.98 40.87
CA MET A 93 15.67 -0.79 41.32
C MET A 93 15.15 0.66 41.09
N ILE A 94 16.06 1.62 40.89
CA ILE A 94 15.73 3.00 40.55
C ILE A 94 15.27 3.13 39.09
N GLU A 95 15.86 2.37 38.16
CA GLU A 95 15.51 2.41 36.72
C GLU A 95 14.14 1.75 36.46
N GLN A 96 13.83 0.65 37.18
CA GLN A 96 12.49 0.03 37.15
C GLN A 96 11.41 0.93 37.76
N ALA A 97 11.76 1.81 38.70
CA ALA A 97 10.82 2.75 39.32
C ALA A 97 10.51 3.97 38.44
N MET A 98 11.31 4.24 37.40
CA MET A 98 11.13 5.38 36.49
C MET A 98 10.35 5.04 35.22
N VAL A 99 10.10 3.76 34.92
CA VAL A 99 9.19 3.38 33.82
C VAL A 99 7.77 3.75 34.24
N PRO A 100 7.08 4.66 33.52
CA PRO A 100 5.72 5.03 33.86
C PRO A 100 4.84 3.79 33.94
N THR A 101 4.12 3.62 35.06
CA THR A 101 3.18 2.50 35.20
C THR A 101 2.03 2.74 34.22
N LYS A 102 2.03 2.01 33.10
CA LYS A 102 0.95 2.08 32.10
C LYS A 102 -0.35 1.57 32.71
N THR A 103 -1.46 2.20 32.33
CA THR A 103 -2.81 1.88 32.84
C THR A 103 -3.18 0.41 32.59
N THR A 104 -4.20 -0.08 33.32
CA THR A 104 -4.69 -1.47 33.17
C THR A 104 -5.33 -1.77 31.81
N GLN A 105 -5.66 -0.76 31.00
CA GLN A 105 -6.12 -0.92 29.63
C GLN A 105 -4.94 -0.82 28.66
N GLU A 106 -4.76 -1.85 27.83
CA GLU A 106 -3.69 -1.95 26.83
C GLU A 106 -4.00 -1.02 25.64
N VAL A 107 -3.08 -0.11 25.33
CA VAL A 107 -3.13 0.79 24.18
C VAL A 107 -2.14 0.30 23.12
N PHE A 108 -2.57 0.25 21.86
CA PHE A 108 -1.67 -0.03 20.74
C PHE A 108 -1.80 0.98 19.62
N ALA A 109 -0.78 1.03 18.76
CA ALA A 109 -0.77 1.86 17.56
C ALA A 109 0.00 1.16 16.43
N PHE A 110 -0.44 1.38 15.19
CA PHE A 110 0.37 1.09 14.01
C PHE A 110 1.28 2.29 13.71
N ALA A 111 2.54 2.02 13.39
CA ALA A 111 3.50 3.04 12.93
C ALA A 111 3.87 2.79 11.47
N PRO A 112 3.38 3.62 10.52
CA PRO A 112 3.70 3.46 9.11
C PRO A 112 5.19 3.62 8.85
N GLY A 113 5.84 2.59 8.32
CA GLY A 113 7.25 2.55 7.97
C GLY A 113 7.63 3.64 6.98
N LEU A 114 6.71 4.10 6.13
CA LEU A 114 6.98 5.18 5.18
C LEU A 114 6.97 6.58 5.81
N ALA A 115 6.55 6.72 7.07
CA ALA A 115 6.48 7.99 7.80
C ALA A 115 7.68 8.22 8.74
N GLN A 116 8.89 7.78 8.35
CA GLN A 116 10.09 7.84 9.19
C GLN A 116 10.40 9.25 9.74
N ASN A 117 10.07 10.30 8.98
CA ASN A 117 10.25 11.69 9.37
C ASN A 117 9.34 12.14 10.53
N LYS A 118 8.47 11.26 11.03
CA LYS A 118 7.52 11.49 12.13
C LYS A 118 7.74 10.58 13.33
N PHE A 119 8.75 9.70 13.30
CA PHE A 119 9.00 8.76 14.39
C PHE A 119 9.35 9.46 15.71
N ASP A 120 10.10 10.56 15.65
CA ASP A 120 10.47 11.34 16.83
C ASP A 120 9.27 12.04 17.49
N ASP A 121 8.15 12.20 16.77
CA ASP A 121 6.91 12.82 17.25
C ASP A 121 6.03 11.83 18.07
N ILE A 122 6.41 10.55 18.15
CA ILE A 122 5.60 9.52 18.81
C ILE A 122 5.74 9.60 20.34
N ASP A 123 4.61 9.80 21.02
CA ASP A 123 4.52 9.72 22.49
C ASP A 123 4.31 8.27 22.94
N PHE A 124 5.31 7.73 23.65
CA PHE A 124 5.30 6.37 24.19
C PHE A 124 4.76 6.24 25.62
N SER A 125 4.52 7.36 26.31
CA SER A 125 4.18 7.36 27.75
C SER A 125 2.95 6.50 28.07
N GLY A 126 1.96 6.48 27.17
CA GLY A 126 0.74 5.68 27.29
C GLY A 126 0.64 4.47 26.37
N LEU A 127 1.64 4.22 25.51
CA LEU A 127 1.54 3.20 24.45
C LEU A 127 2.04 1.84 24.93
N ASN A 128 1.23 0.78 24.97
CA ASN A 128 1.71 -0.56 25.37
C ASN A 128 2.36 -1.33 24.23
N ILE A 129 1.78 -1.27 23.03
CA ILE A 129 2.27 -1.99 21.85
C ILE A 129 2.38 -1.03 20.65
N LEU A 130 3.54 -1.00 20.01
CA LEU A 130 3.77 -0.35 18.73
C LEU A 130 3.93 -1.43 17.66
N SER A 131 3.05 -1.49 16.67
CA SER A 131 3.18 -2.40 15.53
C SER A 131 3.71 -1.64 14.31
N PHE A 132 4.95 -1.89 13.91
CA PHE A 132 5.55 -1.29 12.71
C PHE A 132 4.81 -1.80 11.46
N PHE A 133 4.36 -0.89 10.60
CA PHE A 133 3.50 -1.18 9.44
C PHE A 133 4.09 -0.64 8.13
N ASP A 134 4.55 -1.44 7.18
CA ASP A 134 4.51 -2.89 7.12
C ASP A 134 5.76 -3.48 6.48
N VAL A 135 5.84 -4.81 6.53
CA VAL A 135 6.83 -5.62 5.84
C VAL A 135 6.07 -6.63 4.96
N PRO A 136 5.99 -6.41 3.64
CA PRO A 136 5.24 -7.29 2.76
C PRO A 136 5.93 -8.62 2.53
N LEU A 137 5.12 -9.66 2.29
CA LEU A 137 5.59 -11.01 1.97
C LEU A 137 5.41 -11.35 0.48
N THR A 138 6.05 -12.42 0.03
CA THR A 138 5.77 -13.08 -1.25
C THR A 138 4.85 -14.29 -1.06
N GLU A 139 4.32 -14.83 -2.15
CA GLU A 139 3.45 -16.02 -2.09
C GLU A 139 4.17 -17.30 -1.68
N GLU A 140 5.50 -17.34 -1.84
CA GLU A 140 6.38 -18.42 -1.41
C GLU A 140 6.72 -18.37 0.09
N GLY A 141 6.15 -17.44 0.84
CA GLY A 141 6.39 -17.26 2.27
C GLY A 141 7.75 -16.64 2.57
N GLU A 142 8.25 -15.77 1.69
CA GLU A 142 9.47 -15.01 1.92
C GLU A 142 9.13 -13.57 2.31
N ILE A 143 9.94 -12.98 3.19
CA ILE A 143 9.90 -11.54 3.42
C ILE A 143 10.42 -10.84 2.16
N ASN A 144 9.65 -9.90 1.62
CA ASN A 144 10.06 -9.15 0.44
C ASN A 144 11.14 -8.12 0.81
N THR A 145 12.39 -8.56 0.76
CA THR A 145 13.56 -7.74 1.13
C THR A 145 13.84 -6.58 0.17
N GLU A 146 13.25 -6.60 -1.03
CA GLU A 146 13.36 -5.52 -2.02
C GLU A 146 12.31 -4.42 -1.80
N SER A 147 11.35 -4.65 -0.89
CA SER A 147 10.28 -3.68 -0.64
C SER A 147 10.76 -2.45 0.12
N ARG A 148 10.10 -1.31 -0.12
CA ARG A 148 10.30 -0.08 0.67
C ARG A 148 9.95 -0.30 2.14
N GLY A 149 8.94 -1.13 2.43
CA GLY A 149 8.54 -1.49 3.80
C GLY A 149 9.67 -2.19 4.56
N TYR A 150 10.26 -3.22 3.96
CA TYR A 150 11.42 -3.92 4.56
C TYR A 150 12.65 -3.01 4.67
N SER A 151 12.98 -2.23 3.63
CA SER A 151 14.07 -1.26 3.69
C SER A 151 13.87 -0.25 4.84
N SER A 152 12.64 0.20 5.05
CA SER A 152 12.30 1.07 6.18
C SER A 152 12.43 0.35 7.52
N PHE A 153 11.92 -0.87 7.66
CA PHE A 153 12.03 -1.68 8.87
C PHE A 153 13.49 -1.86 9.30
N LYS A 154 14.41 -2.05 8.34
CA LYS A 154 15.84 -2.19 8.61
C LYS A 154 16.60 -0.85 8.66
N SER A 155 15.93 0.30 8.65
CA SER A 155 16.60 1.62 8.70
C SER A 155 17.12 1.97 10.10
N GLU A 156 18.02 2.96 10.18
CA GLU A 156 18.46 3.55 11.46
C GLU A 156 17.32 4.27 12.19
N ALA A 157 16.41 4.92 11.46
CA ALA A 157 15.24 5.56 12.03
C ALA A 157 14.33 4.57 12.78
N SER A 158 14.04 3.42 12.15
CA SER A 158 13.25 2.35 12.79
C SER A 158 13.99 1.73 13.98
N TYR A 159 15.30 1.55 13.89
CA TYR A 159 16.10 1.08 15.03
C TYR A 159 16.01 2.03 16.23
N ASN A 160 16.10 3.35 16.00
CA ASN A 160 15.95 4.36 17.05
C ASN A 160 14.53 4.38 17.63
N LEU A 161 13.51 4.30 16.77
CA LEU A 161 12.11 4.17 17.16
C LEU A 161 11.89 2.98 18.11
N PHE A 162 12.45 1.81 17.79
CA PHE A 162 12.27 0.60 18.61
C PHE A 162 12.95 0.75 19.98
N ASN A 163 14.18 1.26 20.01
CA ASN A 163 14.88 1.53 21.27
C ASN A 163 14.14 2.55 22.15
N GLN A 164 13.59 3.61 21.54
CA GLN A 164 12.80 4.61 22.24
C GLN A 164 11.52 3.97 22.81
N ALA A 165 10.81 3.16 22.01
CA ALA A 165 9.65 2.41 22.48
C ALA A 165 10.00 1.54 23.70
N HIS A 166 11.08 0.76 23.63
CA HIS A 166 11.52 -0.09 24.73
C HIS A 166 11.94 0.68 25.98
N ALA A 167 12.55 1.85 25.84
CA ALA A 167 12.91 2.72 26.97
C ALA A 167 11.67 3.16 27.78
N TYR A 168 10.51 3.23 27.15
CA TYR A 168 9.21 3.50 27.80
C TYR A 168 8.45 2.21 28.17
N GLY A 169 9.06 1.04 28.02
CA GLY A 169 8.41 -0.25 28.25
C GLY A 169 7.31 -0.58 27.23
N THR A 170 7.36 0.01 26.03
CA THR A 170 6.47 -0.30 24.91
C THR A 170 6.99 -1.51 24.16
N LYS A 171 6.12 -2.48 23.89
CA LYS A 171 6.44 -3.67 23.10
C LYS A 171 6.37 -3.33 21.61
N VAL A 172 7.31 -3.83 20.82
CA VAL A 172 7.40 -3.54 19.38
C VAL A 172 7.11 -4.78 18.58
N PHE A 173 6.15 -4.72 17.66
CA PHE A 173 5.80 -5.82 16.75
C PHE A 173 6.12 -5.40 15.31
N VAL A 174 6.44 -6.35 14.44
CA VAL A 174 6.50 -6.12 12.98
C VAL A 174 5.22 -6.65 12.32
N THR A 175 4.59 -5.85 11.48
CA THR A 175 3.38 -6.26 10.74
C THR A 175 3.78 -6.89 9.40
N LEU A 176 3.46 -8.17 9.23
CA LEU A 176 3.70 -8.93 8.00
C LEU A 176 2.43 -8.95 7.15
N THR A 177 2.50 -8.43 5.93
CA THR A 177 1.33 -8.18 5.08
C THR A 177 1.27 -9.06 3.84
N LEU A 178 0.05 -9.50 3.52
CA LEU A 178 -0.34 -10.06 2.21
C LEU A 178 -1.77 -9.61 1.89
N GLY A 179 -1.97 -8.97 0.74
CA GLY A 179 -3.29 -8.48 0.30
C GLY A 179 -3.89 -9.19 -0.91
N GLU A 180 -3.12 -10.01 -1.63
CA GLU A 180 -3.62 -10.75 -2.79
C GLU A 180 -4.11 -12.14 -2.37
N GLU A 181 -5.41 -12.42 -2.54
CA GLU A 181 -6.05 -13.67 -2.12
C GLU A 181 -5.35 -14.92 -2.66
N THR A 182 -4.89 -14.89 -3.91
CA THR A 182 -4.16 -16.00 -4.52
C THR A 182 -2.86 -16.30 -3.77
N SER A 183 -2.09 -15.26 -3.44
CA SER A 183 -0.84 -15.40 -2.70
C SER A 183 -1.07 -15.90 -1.28
N ILE A 184 -2.13 -15.42 -0.61
CA ILE A 184 -2.53 -15.94 0.71
C ILE A 184 -2.88 -17.42 0.63
N ARG A 185 -3.70 -17.84 -0.35
CA ARG A 185 -4.06 -19.26 -0.52
C ARG A 185 -2.83 -20.14 -0.80
N TYR A 186 -1.90 -19.70 -1.65
CA TYR A 186 -0.64 -20.42 -1.90
C TYR A 186 0.17 -20.63 -0.61
N LEU A 187 0.35 -19.56 0.18
CA LEU A 187 1.05 -19.66 1.46
C LEU A 187 0.32 -20.60 2.43
N LEU A 188 -1.01 -20.52 2.52
CA LEU A 188 -1.80 -21.36 3.44
C LEU A 188 -1.85 -22.84 3.01
N ASP A 189 -1.61 -23.14 1.74
CA ASP A 189 -1.56 -24.50 1.20
C ASP A 189 -0.17 -25.16 1.30
N ASP A 190 0.92 -24.38 1.31
CA ASP A 190 2.28 -24.89 1.32
C ASP A 190 2.94 -24.80 2.72
N LYS A 191 3.10 -25.96 3.37
CA LYS A 191 3.79 -26.05 4.68
C LYS A 191 5.27 -25.65 4.63
N SER A 192 5.94 -25.80 3.49
CA SER A 192 7.32 -25.35 3.32
C SER A 192 7.39 -23.83 3.24
N ALA A 193 6.42 -23.19 2.58
CA ALA A 193 6.30 -21.73 2.55
C ALA A 193 6.03 -21.16 3.95
N GLN A 194 5.13 -21.80 4.70
CA GLN A 194 4.85 -21.43 6.10
C GLN A 194 6.12 -21.52 6.96
N GLN A 195 6.87 -22.61 6.84
CA GLN A 195 8.11 -22.77 7.62
C GLN A 195 9.17 -21.72 7.25
N ARG A 196 9.35 -21.42 5.95
CA ARG A 196 10.26 -20.35 5.52
C ARG A 196 9.90 -19.01 6.14
N LEU A 197 8.61 -18.68 6.14
CA LEU A 197 8.11 -17.45 6.76
C LEU A 197 8.39 -17.43 8.26
N PHE A 198 8.11 -18.52 8.97
CA PHE A 198 8.34 -18.61 10.41
C PHE A 198 9.82 -18.40 10.75
N ASP A 199 10.71 -19.09 10.03
CA ASP A 199 12.16 -18.99 10.24
C ASP A 199 12.66 -17.56 9.99
N GLN A 200 12.22 -16.93 8.90
CA GLN A 200 12.60 -15.55 8.57
C GLN A 200 12.03 -14.54 9.57
N ALA A 201 10.76 -14.68 9.95
CA ALA A 201 10.14 -13.78 10.92
C ALA A 201 10.80 -13.89 12.30
N ILE A 202 11.08 -15.11 12.78
CA ILE A 202 11.82 -15.34 14.03
C ILE A 202 13.21 -14.71 13.97
N TRP A 203 13.90 -14.85 12.84
CA TRP A 203 15.19 -14.20 12.63
C TRP A 203 15.08 -12.67 12.71
N GLU A 204 14.11 -12.08 12.00
CA GLU A 204 13.94 -10.63 11.96
C GLU A 204 13.55 -10.01 13.30
N VAL A 205 12.66 -10.66 14.06
CA VAL A 205 12.29 -10.17 15.40
C VAL A 205 13.47 -10.27 16.36
N THR A 206 14.27 -11.32 16.26
CA THR A 206 15.47 -11.52 17.09
C THR A 206 16.58 -10.53 16.72
N ASP A 207 16.90 -10.37 15.43
CA ASP A 207 17.94 -9.45 14.94
C ASP A 207 17.60 -7.99 15.25
N SER A 208 16.30 -7.65 15.14
CA SER A 208 15.82 -6.29 15.41
C SER A 208 15.50 -6.06 16.89
N GLN A 209 15.62 -7.09 17.74
CA GLN A 209 15.35 -7.07 19.19
C GLN A 209 13.93 -6.60 19.54
N ILE A 210 12.95 -6.96 18.72
CA ILE A 210 11.54 -6.60 18.91
C ILE A 210 10.74 -7.79 19.49
N ASP A 211 9.53 -7.51 19.98
CA ASP A 211 8.80 -8.40 20.89
C ASP A 211 7.76 -9.30 20.21
N GLY A 212 7.54 -9.16 18.90
CA GLY A 212 6.53 -9.98 18.25
C GLY A 212 6.25 -9.67 16.79
N VAL A 213 5.21 -10.34 16.30
CA VAL A 213 4.73 -10.26 14.93
C VAL A 213 3.23 -9.97 14.94
N THR A 214 2.80 -9.10 14.03
CA THR A 214 1.39 -8.96 13.67
C THR A 214 1.19 -9.56 12.28
N VAL A 215 0.26 -10.51 12.15
CA VAL A 215 -0.15 -11.04 10.84
C VAL A 215 -1.32 -10.22 10.33
N ASP A 216 -1.15 -9.58 9.18
CA ASP A 216 -2.19 -8.79 8.51
C ASP A 216 -2.41 -9.30 7.09
N PHE A 217 -3.24 -10.34 6.98
CA PHE A 217 -3.58 -10.96 5.70
C PHE A 217 -4.99 -10.53 5.34
N GLU A 218 -5.13 -9.77 4.26
CA GLU A 218 -6.39 -9.18 3.85
C GLU A 218 -7.00 -9.93 2.67
N ILE A 219 -8.23 -10.43 2.87
CA ILE A 219 -9.05 -10.99 1.79
C ILE A 219 -10.35 -10.20 1.73
N ALA A 220 -10.79 -9.88 0.52
CA ALA A 220 -12.05 -9.17 0.28
C ALA A 220 -13.23 -9.87 0.98
N ALA A 221 -14.13 -9.07 1.55
CA ALA A 221 -15.32 -9.56 2.23
C ALA A 221 -16.13 -10.53 1.34
N GLY A 222 -16.70 -11.57 1.93
CA GLY A 222 -17.42 -12.63 1.21
C GLY A 222 -16.54 -13.77 0.67
N ARG A 223 -15.22 -13.73 0.86
CA ARG A 223 -14.28 -14.70 0.27
C ARG A 223 -13.34 -15.34 1.29
N GLY A 224 -12.96 -16.60 1.06
CA GLY A 224 -11.97 -17.30 1.86
C GLY A 224 -12.52 -18.04 3.09
N GLN A 225 -13.84 -18.15 3.21
CA GLN A 225 -14.49 -18.97 4.25
C GLN A 225 -14.00 -20.43 4.22
N ASP A 226 -13.73 -20.96 3.02
CA ASP A 226 -13.14 -22.28 2.78
C ASP A 226 -11.72 -22.45 3.36
N TYR A 227 -11.03 -21.34 3.66
CA TYR A 227 -9.66 -21.31 4.19
C TYR A 227 -9.58 -20.99 5.69
N GLN A 228 -10.72 -20.80 6.37
CA GLN A 228 -10.75 -20.46 7.81
C GLN A 228 -9.97 -21.44 8.70
N ASN A 229 -10.09 -22.74 8.42
CA ASN A 229 -9.35 -23.77 9.15
C ASN A 229 -7.85 -23.68 8.86
N LYS A 230 -7.46 -23.52 7.59
CA LYS A 230 -6.05 -23.40 7.20
C LYS A 230 -5.40 -22.16 7.80
N PHE A 231 -6.10 -21.04 7.80
CA PHE A 231 -5.61 -19.81 8.43
C PHE A 231 -5.49 -19.98 9.95
N SER A 232 -6.47 -20.60 10.61
CA SER A 232 -6.39 -20.91 12.05
C SER A 232 -5.20 -21.83 12.37
N GLU A 233 -4.97 -22.87 11.57
CA GLU A 233 -3.83 -23.77 11.73
C GLU A 233 -2.48 -23.06 11.48
N PHE A 234 -2.43 -22.17 10.49
CA PHE A 234 -1.27 -21.32 10.23
C PHE A 234 -0.96 -20.45 11.44
N ILE A 235 -1.94 -19.71 11.97
CA ILE A 235 -1.78 -18.87 13.16
C ILE A 235 -1.35 -19.69 14.37
N LYS A 236 -1.98 -20.85 14.61
CA LYS A 236 -1.56 -21.77 15.69
C LYS A 236 -0.08 -22.14 15.56
N SER A 237 0.33 -22.57 14.37
CA SER A 237 1.70 -23.05 14.12
C SER A 237 2.72 -21.91 14.27
N PHE A 238 2.37 -20.71 13.82
CA PHE A 238 3.23 -19.54 13.92
C PHE A 238 3.38 -19.07 15.37
N THR A 239 2.29 -18.99 16.13
CA THR A 239 2.34 -18.65 17.56
C THR A 239 3.23 -19.65 18.31
N MET A 240 3.06 -20.95 18.04
CA MET A 240 3.89 -21.99 18.66
C MET A 240 5.37 -21.83 18.29
N ALA A 241 5.70 -21.57 17.03
CA ALA A 241 7.07 -21.39 16.57
C ALA A 241 7.74 -20.16 17.22
N LEU A 242 7.01 -19.04 17.35
CA LEU A 242 7.50 -17.86 18.06
C LEU A 242 7.77 -18.15 19.54
N HIS A 243 6.82 -18.80 20.23
CA HIS A 243 6.97 -19.13 21.66
C HIS A 243 8.06 -20.17 21.93
N GLU A 244 8.30 -21.09 20.98
CA GLU A 244 9.39 -22.06 21.05
C GLU A 244 10.76 -21.39 20.87
N ALA A 245 10.86 -20.40 19.98
CA ALA A 245 12.07 -19.61 19.80
C ALA A 245 12.38 -18.71 21.01
N ASP A 246 11.37 -18.01 21.52
CA ASP A 246 11.43 -17.25 22.78
C ASP A 246 10.00 -17.12 23.36
N PRO A 247 9.73 -17.63 24.59
CA PRO A 247 8.42 -17.53 25.23
C PRO A 247 7.87 -16.10 25.42
N ASN A 248 8.73 -15.09 25.34
CA ASN A 248 8.36 -13.68 25.43
C ASN A 248 7.84 -13.13 24.11
N LEU A 249 8.18 -13.73 22.97
CA LEU A 249 7.64 -13.32 21.68
C LEU A 249 6.13 -13.53 21.64
N LYS A 250 5.44 -12.64 20.94
CA LYS A 250 3.99 -12.68 20.82
C LYS A 250 3.55 -12.60 19.36
N LEU A 251 2.39 -13.21 19.09
CA LEU A 251 1.71 -13.11 17.81
C LEU A 251 0.38 -12.38 17.99
N ALA A 252 0.21 -11.28 17.25
CA ALA A 252 -1.07 -10.65 17.02
C ALA A 252 -1.61 -11.00 15.63
N VAL A 253 -2.93 -10.97 15.48
CA VAL A 253 -3.60 -11.06 14.18
C VAL A 253 -4.44 -9.81 13.98
N ALA A 254 -4.21 -9.08 12.91
CA ALA A 254 -5.09 -8.01 12.46
C ALA A 254 -6.31 -8.62 11.77
N VAL A 255 -7.50 -8.18 12.15
CA VAL A 255 -8.76 -8.63 11.56
C VAL A 255 -9.63 -7.43 11.20
N PRO A 256 -10.26 -7.44 10.02
CA PRO A 256 -11.18 -6.37 9.62
C PRO A 256 -12.52 -6.50 10.34
N ASN A 257 -13.31 -5.43 10.33
CA ASN A 257 -14.69 -5.44 10.86
C ASN A 257 -15.57 -6.56 10.29
N SER A 258 -15.41 -6.88 9.00
CA SER A 258 -16.19 -7.95 8.34
C SER A 258 -15.96 -9.34 8.95
N ALA A 259 -14.87 -9.54 9.71
CA ALA A 259 -14.53 -10.81 10.33
C ALA A 259 -15.61 -11.33 11.31
N VAL A 260 -16.43 -10.44 11.90
CA VAL A 260 -17.44 -10.85 12.89
C VAL A 260 -18.53 -11.73 12.31
N ASN A 261 -18.88 -11.55 11.03
CA ASN A 261 -19.94 -12.29 10.35
C ASN A 261 -19.42 -13.46 9.50
N SER A 262 -18.14 -13.81 9.65
CA SER A 262 -17.49 -15.01 9.08
C SER A 262 -17.54 -15.14 7.55
N GLU A 263 -17.42 -14.03 6.85
CA GLU A 263 -17.34 -14.01 5.39
C GLU A 263 -15.91 -14.10 4.84
N GLY A 264 -14.89 -14.04 5.71
CA GLY A 264 -13.46 -14.06 5.38
C GLY A 264 -12.72 -15.36 5.79
N ILE A 265 -11.38 -15.31 5.83
CA ILE A 265 -10.52 -16.36 6.44
C ILE A 265 -10.52 -16.37 7.97
N TYR A 266 -11.17 -15.40 8.61
CA TYR A 266 -11.07 -15.16 10.05
C TYR A 266 -12.09 -15.98 10.86
N ALA A 267 -11.71 -17.18 11.31
CA ALA A 267 -12.47 -17.88 12.34
C ALA A 267 -12.22 -17.25 13.72
N ILE A 268 -12.78 -16.06 13.96
CA ILE A 268 -12.40 -15.17 15.07
C ILE A 268 -12.40 -15.81 16.46
N LYS A 269 -13.36 -16.70 16.76
CA LYS A 269 -13.38 -17.46 18.02
C LYS A 269 -12.15 -18.36 18.14
N ASN A 270 -11.79 -19.07 17.08
CA ASN A 270 -10.60 -19.92 17.06
C ASN A 270 -9.33 -19.07 17.13
N LEU A 271 -9.23 -18.02 16.31
CA LEU A 271 -8.08 -17.11 16.29
C LEU A 271 -7.81 -16.50 17.67
N SER A 272 -8.84 -16.09 18.42
CA SER A 272 -8.66 -15.56 19.77
C SER A 272 -8.05 -16.53 20.79
N ASN A 273 -8.21 -17.83 20.56
CA ASN A 273 -7.61 -18.88 21.39
C ASN A 273 -6.18 -19.23 20.93
N LEU A 274 -5.84 -18.93 19.68
CA LEU A 274 -4.59 -19.36 19.03
C LEU A 274 -3.55 -18.24 18.94
N ALA A 275 -3.97 -16.98 18.87
CA ALA A 275 -3.11 -15.81 18.90
C ALA A 275 -2.97 -15.26 20.33
N ASP A 276 -1.89 -14.52 20.59
CA ASP A 276 -1.72 -13.80 21.86
C ASP A 276 -2.67 -12.60 21.94
N ARG A 277 -2.89 -11.94 20.80
CA ARG A 277 -3.79 -10.78 20.62
C ARG A 277 -4.55 -10.84 19.30
N VAL A 278 -5.72 -10.22 19.30
CA VAL A 278 -6.48 -9.90 18.09
C VAL A 278 -6.60 -8.38 18.02
N PHE A 279 -6.04 -7.80 16.97
CA PHE A 279 -6.18 -6.39 16.65
C PHE A 279 -7.36 -6.22 15.70
N LEU A 280 -8.45 -5.67 16.20
CA LEU A 280 -9.60 -5.35 15.38
C LEU A 280 -9.34 -4.01 14.69
N VAL A 281 -9.16 -4.05 13.37
CA VAL A 281 -9.05 -2.87 12.51
C VAL A 281 -10.47 -2.37 12.27
N ALA A 282 -10.84 -1.31 12.99
CA ALA A 282 -12.19 -0.81 13.03
C ALA A 282 -12.37 0.45 12.20
N ASP A 283 -12.47 0.25 10.88
CA ASP A 283 -12.68 1.30 9.89
C ASP A 283 -13.90 1.06 8.98
N ASP A 284 -14.31 2.12 8.30
CA ASP A 284 -15.21 2.04 7.14
C ASP A 284 -16.59 1.44 7.39
N PHE A 285 -17.22 1.85 8.48
CA PHE A 285 -18.56 1.41 8.89
C PHE A 285 -19.72 1.96 8.04
N ILE A 286 -19.46 2.87 7.11
CA ILE A 286 -20.49 3.51 6.28
C ILE A 286 -20.98 2.57 5.17
N VAL A 287 -22.31 2.50 4.98
CA VAL A 287 -22.87 1.78 3.82
C VAL A 287 -22.60 2.53 2.52
N PRO A 288 -22.27 1.86 1.41
CA PRO A 288 -22.00 2.49 0.12
C PRO A 288 -23.14 3.38 -0.39
N GLU A 289 -24.38 3.09 0.01
CA GLU A 289 -25.61 3.72 -0.48
C GLU A 289 -25.93 5.06 0.18
N VAL A 290 -25.12 5.53 1.15
CA VAL A 290 -25.41 6.80 1.81
C VAL A 290 -25.24 8.00 0.88
N THR A 291 -26.20 8.91 0.96
CA THR A 291 -26.11 10.25 0.36
C THR A 291 -25.88 11.25 1.50
N GLY A 292 -24.69 11.86 1.57
CA GLY A 292 -24.34 12.89 2.57
C GLY A 292 -23.07 12.59 3.38
N THR A 293 -22.69 13.54 4.24
CA THR A 293 -21.52 13.42 5.11
C THR A 293 -21.87 12.68 6.40
N TYR A 294 -21.17 11.59 6.67
CA TYR A 294 -21.34 10.79 7.88
C TYR A 294 -19.99 10.52 8.55
N PRO A 295 -19.96 10.33 9.88
CA PRO A 295 -18.78 9.80 10.54
C PRO A 295 -18.42 8.44 9.94
N SER A 296 -17.17 8.26 9.47
CA SER A 296 -16.71 6.96 8.93
C SER A 296 -16.69 5.84 9.97
N LYS A 297 -16.68 6.22 11.26
CA LYS A 297 -16.60 5.33 12.43
C LYS A 297 -17.54 5.82 13.54
N PRO A 298 -18.87 5.72 13.37
CA PRO A 298 -19.82 6.18 14.39
C PRO A 298 -19.67 5.32 15.65
N VAL A 299 -19.52 5.96 16.81
CA VAL A 299 -19.43 5.21 18.09
C VAL A 299 -20.79 4.59 18.44
N TYR A 300 -21.85 5.33 18.18
CA TYR A 300 -23.24 4.96 18.39
C TYR A 300 -24.09 5.46 17.23
N GLY A 301 -25.34 5.00 17.21
CA GLY A 301 -26.39 5.58 16.37
C GLY A 301 -26.77 4.72 15.18
N TYR A 302 -26.38 3.43 15.16
CA TYR A 302 -26.65 2.49 14.07
C TYR A 302 -28.03 2.64 13.40
N ASN A 303 -28.00 2.60 12.07
CA ASN A 303 -29.12 2.72 11.15
C ASN A 303 -28.69 2.06 9.83
N ASP A 304 -29.39 0.99 9.44
CA ASP A 304 -29.08 0.16 8.26
C ASP A 304 -28.94 0.96 6.96
N ASN A 305 -29.59 2.12 6.87
CA ASN A 305 -29.54 3.00 5.69
C ASN A 305 -28.34 3.97 5.69
N GLN A 306 -27.60 4.05 6.80
CA GLN A 306 -26.49 4.99 6.99
C GLN A 306 -25.17 4.28 7.33
N TRP A 307 -25.24 3.18 8.07
CA TRP A 307 -24.07 2.46 8.52
C TRP A 307 -24.30 0.95 8.46
N TRP A 308 -23.27 0.21 8.03
CA TRP A 308 -23.30 -1.25 8.08
C TRP A 308 -23.38 -1.72 9.53
N PHE A 309 -22.69 -1.01 10.44
CA PHE A 309 -22.72 -1.19 11.91
C PHE A 309 -22.31 0.12 12.62
N ASP A 310 -22.59 0.27 13.92
CA ASP A 310 -21.86 1.22 14.77
C ASP A 310 -20.82 0.51 15.64
N LEU A 311 -19.81 1.25 16.11
CA LEU A 311 -18.68 0.68 16.86
C LEU A 311 -19.15 -0.08 18.11
N SER A 312 -20.12 0.47 18.83
CA SER A 312 -20.67 -0.14 20.06
C SER A 312 -21.32 -1.50 19.79
N SER A 313 -22.21 -1.57 18.81
CA SER A 313 -22.93 -2.78 18.40
C SER A 313 -21.96 -3.80 17.82
N HIS A 314 -20.98 -3.33 17.06
CA HIS A 314 -19.95 -4.16 16.46
C HIS A 314 -19.00 -4.77 17.51
N LEU A 315 -18.52 -3.96 18.45
CA LEU A 315 -17.71 -4.41 19.57
C LEU A 315 -18.46 -5.45 20.41
N ASN A 316 -19.76 -5.24 20.67
CA ASN A 316 -20.59 -6.23 21.36
C ASN A 316 -20.65 -7.57 20.61
N ASN A 317 -20.68 -7.57 19.27
CA ASN A 317 -20.68 -8.80 18.49
C ASN A 317 -19.33 -9.55 18.56
N PHE A 318 -18.22 -8.82 18.59
CA PHE A 318 -16.89 -9.39 18.83
C PHE A 318 -16.75 -9.95 20.26
N LEU A 319 -17.19 -9.20 21.27
CA LEU A 319 -17.10 -9.60 22.68
C LEU A 319 -17.97 -10.82 23.02
N ARG A 320 -19.00 -11.15 22.21
CA ARG A 320 -19.75 -12.42 22.31
C ARG A 320 -18.93 -13.63 21.85
N LYS A 321 -17.86 -13.43 21.07
CA LYS A 321 -17.06 -14.48 20.44
C LYS A 321 -15.62 -14.54 20.97
N ILE A 322 -15.11 -13.44 21.51
CA ILE A 322 -13.72 -13.26 21.94
C ILE A 322 -13.68 -12.67 23.37
N PRO A 323 -12.84 -13.21 24.28
CA PRO A 323 -12.62 -12.59 25.59
C PRO A 323 -12.07 -11.16 25.44
N SER A 324 -12.59 -10.21 26.22
CA SER A 324 -12.15 -8.79 26.15
C SER A 324 -10.64 -8.62 26.31
N VAL A 325 -10.00 -9.44 27.14
CA VAL A 325 -8.54 -9.42 27.37
C VAL A 325 -7.70 -9.81 26.14
N LYS A 326 -8.32 -10.40 25.12
CA LYS A 326 -7.66 -10.77 23.85
C LYS A 326 -7.86 -9.74 22.75
N LEU A 327 -8.83 -8.84 22.91
CA LEU A 327 -9.25 -7.90 21.89
C LEU A 327 -8.67 -6.53 22.16
N VAL A 328 -7.93 -6.00 21.19
CA VAL A 328 -7.53 -4.59 21.17
C VAL A 328 -8.11 -3.95 19.92
N LEU A 329 -8.74 -2.80 20.11
CA LEU A 329 -9.51 -2.11 19.07
C LEU A 329 -8.69 -0.94 18.53
N GLU A 330 -8.42 -0.98 17.23
CA GLU A 330 -7.83 0.14 16.52
C GLU A 330 -8.89 1.25 16.39
N ARG A 331 -8.46 2.51 16.49
CA ARG A 331 -9.30 3.64 16.13
C ARG A 331 -8.54 4.47 15.12
N ALA A 332 -8.89 4.33 13.86
CA ALA A 332 -8.27 5.05 12.75
C ALA A 332 -8.16 6.56 12.99
N TRP A 333 -6.94 7.07 12.83
CA TRP A 333 -6.58 8.50 12.91
C TRP A 333 -6.71 9.24 11.56
N TYR A 334 -7.53 8.70 10.66
CA TYR A 334 -7.80 9.25 9.33
C TYR A 334 -9.31 9.25 9.02
N GLY A 335 -9.72 10.08 8.06
CA GLY A 335 -11.05 10.07 7.44
C GLY A 335 -10.97 9.61 5.99
N ASN A 336 -12.05 9.04 5.46
CA ASN A 336 -12.06 8.52 4.08
C ASN A 336 -12.59 9.54 3.08
N GLY A 337 -11.65 10.25 2.46
CA GLY A 337 -11.80 11.13 1.28
C GLY A 337 -12.38 10.46 0.02
N TYR A 338 -12.31 9.13 -0.07
CA TYR A 338 -12.55 8.42 -1.34
C TYR A 338 -13.98 7.88 -1.52
N ARG A 339 -14.79 7.78 -0.45
CA ARG A 339 -16.23 7.44 -0.51
C ARG A 339 -17.13 8.67 -0.60
N TYR A 340 -16.53 9.83 -0.80
CA TYR A 340 -17.26 11.00 -1.26
C TYR A 340 -17.80 10.63 -2.63
N PRO A 341 -19.05 10.95 -2.94
CA PRO A 341 -19.50 10.83 -4.30
C PRO A 341 -18.60 11.72 -5.14
N LEU A 342 -17.90 11.09 -6.07
CA LEU A 342 -17.33 11.72 -7.27
C LEU A 342 -18.45 12.42 -8.09
N TYR A 343 -19.70 12.37 -7.63
CA TYR A 343 -20.83 13.10 -8.15
C TYR A 343 -21.93 13.19 -7.06
N HIS A 344 -22.16 14.38 -6.53
CA HIS A 344 -23.43 14.75 -5.90
C HIS A 344 -24.07 15.81 -6.80
N PRO A 345 -25.34 15.67 -7.24
CA PRO A 345 -26.04 16.81 -7.82
C PRO A 345 -26.21 17.84 -6.71
N GLY A 346 -25.34 18.85 -6.69
CA GLY A 346 -25.47 19.97 -5.77
C GLY A 346 -26.84 20.62 -5.96
N GLN A 347 -27.54 20.92 -4.88
CA GLN A 347 -28.60 21.92 -4.95
C GLN A 347 -27.95 23.19 -5.49
N SER A 348 -28.45 23.72 -6.62
CA SER A 348 -27.96 24.96 -7.21
C SER A 348 -27.85 26.02 -6.11
N SER A 349 -26.62 26.35 -5.70
CA SER A 349 -26.35 27.58 -4.98
C SER A 349 -26.54 28.72 -5.98
N SER A 350 -27.77 29.21 -6.03
CA SER A 350 -28.09 30.53 -6.55
C SER A 350 -27.46 31.56 -5.61
N THR A 351 -26.18 31.82 -5.81
CA THR A 351 -25.56 33.07 -5.41
C THR A 351 -25.01 33.71 -6.65
N ASP A 352 -25.91 34.33 -7.38
CA ASP A 352 -25.60 35.43 -8.27
C ASP A 352 -25.08 36.59 -7.42
N ASN A 353 -23.86 37.04 -7.70
CA ASN A 353 -23.34 38.41 -7.58
C ASN A 353 -21.81 38.40 -7.61
N GLY A 354 -21.27 38.39 -8.82
CA GLY A 354 -19.87 38.69 -9.08
C GLY A 354 -19.68 38.77 -10.57
N THR A 355 -19.72 39.99 -11.12
CA THR A 355 -19.39 40.29 -12.51
C THR A 355 -17.99 39.79 -12.85
N ALA A 356 -17.87 38.55 -13.34
CA ALA A 356 -16.68 38.09 -14.04
C ALA A 356 -16.80 38.60 -15.48
N GLN A 357 -15.89 39.51 -15.82
CA GLN A 357 -15.75 40.13 -17.12
C GLN A 357 -15.57 39.09 -18.24
N ASP A 358 -15.86 39.52 -19.47
CA ASP A 358 -15.59 38.90 -20.77
C ASP A 358 -14.13 38.44 -21.04
N SER A 359 -13.29 38.18 -20.03
CA SER A 359 -11.84 38.00 -20.19
C SER A 359 -11.36 36.59 -20.50
N ASN A 360 -12.21 35.55 -20.42
CA ASN A 360 -11.77 34.15 -20.56
C ASN A 360 -12.58 33.31 -21.58
N SER A 361 -13.33 33.95 -22.49
CA SER A 361 -14.15 33.26 -23.49
C SER A 361 -13.28 32.46 -24.47
N VAL A 362 -13.59 31.17 -24.66
CA VAL A 362 -12.86 30.32 -25.61
C VAL A 362 -13.50 30.38 -26.99
N VAL A 363 -12.72 30.79 -28.01
CA VAL A 363 -13.12 30.66 -29.42
C VAL A 363 -12.46 29.42 -30.02
N LEU A 364 -13.21 28.32 -30.13
CA LEU A 364 -12.74 27.10 -30.80
C LEU A 364 -12.90 27.21 -32.32
N ASN A 365 -11.85 27.67 -32.96
CA ASN A 365 -11.64 27.52 -34.40
C ASN A 365 -10.55 26.47 -34.67
N GLN A 366 -10.35 26.12 -35.94
CA GLN A 366 -9.35 25.13 -36.35
C GLN A 366 -7.93 25.49 -35.89
N GLY A 367 -7.57 26.78 -35.89
CA GLY A 367 -6.26 27.24 -35.40
C GLY A 367 -6.08 27.01 -33.90
N THR A 368 -7.11 27.29 -33.10
CA THR A 368 -7.10 27.02 -31.65
C THR A 368 -6.94 25.53 -31.35
N VAL A 369 -7.64 24.67 -32.09
CA VAL A 369 -7.55 23.21 -31.94
C VAL A 369 -6.15 22.71 -32.30
N GLU A 370 -5.60 23.12 -33.45
CA GLU A 370 -4.25 22.67 -33.85
C GLU A 370 -3.15 23.17 -32.91
N ARG A 371 -3.30 24.36 -32.31
CA ARG A 371 -2.43 24.82 -31.21
C ARG A 371 -2.49 23.85 -30.04
N LEU A 372 -3.67 23.58 -29.50
CA LEU A 372 -3.83 22.69 -28.35
C LEU A 372 -3.27 21.28 -28.64
N VAL A 373 -3.50 20.77 -29.85
CA VAL A 373 -2.97 19.49 -30.32
C VAL A 373 -1.44 19.49 -30.43
N ALA A 374 -0.80 20.64 -30.68
CA ALA A 374 0.66 20.71 -30.75
C ALA A 374 1.33 20.33 -29.43
N ASP A 375 0.71 20.67 -28.30
CA ASP A 375 1.18 20.40 -26.94
C ASP A 375 0.78 19.01 -26.40
N VAL A 376 -0.06 18.28 -27.14
CA VAL A 376 -0.42 16.88 -26.85
C VAL A 376 0.75 15.94 -27.21
N PRO A 377 1.07 14.93 -26.39
CA PRO A 377 2.05 13.90 -26.76
C PRO A 377 1.74 13.22 -28.10
N ASP A 378 2.76 12.88 -28.88
CA ASP A 378 2.60 12.42 -30.28
C ASP A 378 1.58 11.28 -30.44
N LYS A 379 1.56 10.33 -29.49
CA LYS A 379 0.63 9.19 -29.52
C LYS A 379 -0.85 9.59 -29.38
N GLY A 380 -1.14 10.75 -28.79
CA GLY A 380 -2.50 11.25 -28.57
C GLY A 380 -2.99 12.29 -29.59
N LYS A 381 -2.11 12.83 -30.43
CA LYS A 381 -2.42 13.97 -31.33
C LYS A 381 -3.61 13.72 -32.26
N GLN A 382 -3.75 12.51 -32.78
CA GLN A 382 -4.89 12.18 -33.66
C GLN A 382 -6.20 12.21 -32.87
N ALA A 383 -6.28 11.49 -31.76
CA ALA A 383 -7.47 11.44 -30.92
C ALA A 383 -7.81 12.84 -30.35
N ALA A 384 -6.80 13.63 -29.99
CA ALA A 384 -6.99 14.99 -29.51
C ALA A 384 -7.67 15.89 -30.56
N ARG A 385 -7.32 15.80 -31.85
CA ARG A 385 -8.01 16.56 -32.92
C ARG A 385 -9.50 16.26 -32.99
N GLU A 386 -9.86 15.01 -32.74
CA GLU A 386 -11.25 14.54 -32.77
C GLU A 386 -12.00 14.90 -31.48
N ASN A 387 -11.33 14.79 -30.33
CA ASN A 387 -11.96 14.84 -29.02
C ASN A 387 -11.96 16.21 -28.35
N ILE A 388 -10.97 17.09 -28.63
CA ILE A 388 -10.95 18.46 -28.08
C ILE A 388 -12.23 19.23 -28.45
N PRO A 389 -12.71 19.21 -29.72
CA PRO A 389 -13.97 19.88 -30.07
C PRO A 389 -15.18 19.32 -29.31
N LEU A 390 -15.22 18.01 -29.08
CA LEU A 390 -16.31 17.36 -28.34
C LEU A 390 -16.30 17.73 -26.86
N ILE A 391 -15.11 17.73 -26.23
CA ILE A 391 -14.92 18.14 -24.84
C ILE A 391 -15.36 19.58 -24.66
N ALA A 392 -14.87 20.48 -25.52
CA ALA A 392 -15.20 21.88 -25.37
C ALA A 392 -16.66 22.19 -25.64
N LYS A 393 -17.29 21.52 -26.63
CA LYS A 393 -18.74 21.60 -26.85
C LYS A 393 -19.51 21.14 -25.61
N ALA A 394 -19.12 20.04 -24.98
CA ALA A 394 -19.80 19.56 -23.78
C ALA A 394 -19.65 20.51 -22.58
N LEU A 395 -18.48 21.13 -22.41
CA LEU A 395 -18.26 22.16 -21.40
C LEU A 395 -19.12 23.41 -21.66
N ASP A 396 -19.28 23.79 -22.93
CA ASP A 396 -20.11 24.94 -23.34
C ASP A 396 -21.61 24.66 -23.13
N GLU A 397 -22.08 23.46 -23.48
CA GLU A 397 -23.45 23.00 -23.22
C GLU A 397 -23.80 23.02 -21.71
N GLU A 398 -22.80 22.79 -20.86
CA GLU A 398 -22.94 22.90 -19.40
C GLU A 398 -22.71 24.33 -18.86
N GLY A 399 -22.35 25.29 -19.71
CA GLY A 399 -22.13 26.69 -19.35
C GLY A 399 -20.88 26.93 -18.51
N ILE A 400 -19.89 26.04 -18.61
CA ILE A 400 -18.63 26.07 -17.83
C ILE A 400 -17.38 26.19 -18.72
N LEU A 401 -17.56 26.45 -20.02
CA LEU A 401 -16.43 26.61 -20.93
C LEU A 401 -15.70 27.93 -20.66
N ASP A 402 -14.49 27.79 -20.13
CA ASP A 402 -13.54 28.85 -19.82
C ASP A 402 -12.14 28.36 -20.20
N SER A 403 -11.22 29.27 -20.51
CA SER A 403 -9.86 28.92 -20.95
C SER A 403 -9.09 28.05 -19.94
N ASN A 404 -9.22 28.33 -18.64
CA ASN A 404 -8.58 27.55 -17.58
C ASN A 404 -9.30 26.21 -17.38
N VAL A 405 -10.63 26.19 -17.46
CA VAL A 405 -11.42 24.95 -17.39
C VAL A 405 -11.08 24.02 -18.54
N LEU A 406 -10.96 24.55 -19.77
CA LEU A 406 -10.55 23.76 -20.94
C LEU A 406 -9.14 23.22 -20.76
N ALA A 407 -8.18 24.06 -20.36
CA ALA A 407 -6.81 23.64 -20.12
C ALA A 407 -6.72 22.49 -19.09
N TYR A 408 -7.46 22.62 -17.99
CA TYR A 408 -7.51 21.60 -16.94
C TYR A 408 -8.24 20.32 -17.38
N ALA A 409 -9.30 20.45 -18.18
CA ALA A 409 -9.99 19.30 -18.77
C ALA A 409 -9.06 18.49 -19.68
N LEU A 410 -8.25 19.16 -20.51
CA LEU A 410 -7.27 18.49 -21.38
C LEU A 410 -6.14 17.83 -20.60
N ALA A 411 -5.65 18.47 -19.54
CA ALA A 411 -4.67 17.87 -18.63
C ALA A 411 -5.21 16.62 -17.93
N THR A 412 -6.46 16.67 -17.49
CA THR A 412 -7.16 15.52 -16.90
C THR A 412 -7.27 14.39 -17.92
N VAL A 413 -7.71 14.70 -19.15
CA VAL A 413 -7.81 13.71 -20.24
C VAL A 413 -6.45 13.10 -20.56
N GLU A 414 -5.39 13.91 -20.68
CA GLU A 414 -4.02 13.43 -20.91
C GLU A 414 -3.63 12.42 -19.81
N HIS A 415 -3.84 12.78 -18.54
CA HIS A 415 -3.47 11.93 -17.41
C HIS A 415 -4.27 10.62 -17.36
N GLU A 416 -5.60 10.73 -17.37
CA GLU A 416 -6.51 9.60 -17.15
C GLU A 416 -6.59 8.65 -18.35
N THR A 417 -6.17 9.09 -19.54
CA THR A 417 -6.15 8.26 -20.76
C THR A 417 -4.75 7.76 -21.14
N ALA A 418 -3.79 7.83 -20.21
CA ALA A 418 -2.39 7.47 -20.46
C ALA A 418 -1.82 8.17 -21.72
N GLU A 419 -2.13 9.46 -21.86
CA GLU A 419 -1.77 10.40 -22.93
C GLU A 419 -2.27 10.00 -24.33
N THR A 420 -3.20 9.05 -24.43
CA THR A 420 -3.79 8.67 -25.72
C THR A 420 -4.85 9.64 -26.21
N PHE A 421 -5.39 10.49 -25.31
CA PHE A 421 -6.50 11.41 -25.59
C PHE A 421 -7.76 10.73 -26.14
N ALA A 422 -7.84 9.41 -26.08
CA ALA A 422 -9.01 8.62 -26.44
C ALA A 422 -9.68 8.12 -25.15
N PRO A 423 -11.01 8.04 -25.09
CA PRO A 423 -11.67 7.44 -23.95
C PRO A 423 -11.28 5.95 -23.87
N ILE A 424 -10.68 5.54 -22.76
CA ILE A 424 -10.20 4.17 -22.56
C ILE A 424 -10.97 3.47 -21.46
N ASP A 425 -10.89 2.14 -21.50
CA ASP A 425 -11.20 1.30 -20.36
C ASP A 425 -9.97 1.27 -19.45
N GLU A 426 -10.18 1.37 -18.14
CA GLU A 426 -9.14 1.25 -17.13
C GLU A 426 -8.30 -0.01 -17.41
N ILE A 427 -6.96 0.14 -17.38
CA ILE A 427 -6.04 -0.98 -17.60
C ILE A 427 -6.24 -1.99 -16.47
N GLN A 428 -6.59 -3.23 -16.82
CA GLN A 428 -7.04 -4.25 -15.86
C GLN A 428 -8.30 -3.87 -15.07
N GLY A 429 -9.14 -2.97 -15.59
CA GLY A 429 -10.33 -2.47 -14.88
C GLY A 429 -11.25 -3.56 -14.36
N LYS A 430 -11.45 -4.65 -15.11
CA LYS A 430 -12.23 -5.81 -14.61
C LYS A 430 -11.61 -6.46 -13.37
N LYS A 431 -10.28 -6.50 -13.29
CA LYS A 431 -9.53 -6.99 -12.13
C LYS A 431 -9.66 -5.99 -10.98
N SER A 432 -9.52 -4.68 -11.22
CA SER A 432 -9.75 -3.62 -10.24
C SER A 432 -11.16 -3.69 -9.66
N ALA A 433 -12.18 -3.73 -10.52
CA ALA A 433 -13.58 -3.85 -10.13
C ALA A 433 -13.87 -5.11 -9.31
N ARG A 434 -13.18 -6.22 -9.62
CA ARG A 434 -13.29 -7.46 -8.83
C ARG A 434 -12.59 -7.34 -7.47
N ARG A 435 -11.41 -6.72 -7.42
CA ARG A 435 -10.58 -6.55 -6.22
C ARG A 435 -11.24 -5.57 -5.23
N LEU A 436 -11.75 -4.46 -5.76
CA LEU A 436 -12.32 -3.35 -4.98
C LEU A 436 -13.84 -3.49 -4.77
N GLY A 437 -14.46 -4.56 -5.27
CA GLY A 437 -15.88 -4.84 -5.04
C GLY A 437 -16.83 -3.82 -5.66
N TYR A 438 -16.63 -3.45 -6.93
CA TYR A 438 -17.49 -2.47 -7.59
C TYR A 438 -18.93 -2.96 -7.72
N GLU A 439 -19.87 -2.07 -7.44
CA GLU A 439 -21.30 -2.33 -7.57
C GLU A 439 -21.65 -2.70 -9.02
N GLY A 440 -22.46 -3.73 -9.21
CA GLY A 440 -22.77 -4.29 -10.53
C GLY A 440 -21.65 -5.16 -11.14
N GLY A 441 -20.54 -5.33 -10.43
CA GLY A 441 -19.45 -6.24 -10.79
C GLY A 441 -18.50 -5.70 -11.86
N THR A 442 -17.77 -6.62 -12.49
CA THR A 442 -16.61 -6.29 -13.34
C THR A 442 -16.93 -5.49 -14.60
N ASN A 443 -18.20 -5.33 -14.97
CA ASN A 443 -18.60 -4.53 -16.12
C ASN A 443 -18.55 -3.01 -15.86
N PHE A 444 -18.52 -2.58 -14.59
CA PHE A 444 -18.54 -1.16 -14.19
C PHE A 444 -17.18 -0.69 -13.67
N HIS A 445 -16.10 -1.09 -14.35
CA HIS A 445 -14.76 -0.55 -14.13
C HIS A 445 -14.59 0.83 -14.78
N GLY A 446 -13.45 1.48 -14.54
CA GLY A 446 -13.19 2.82 -15.05
C GLY A 446 -13.34 2.88 -16.57
N ARG A 447 -14.10 3.86 -17.06
CA ARG A 447 -14.28 4.16 -18.49
C ARG A 447 -14.32 5.64 -18.76
N GLY A 448 -13.91 6.01 -19.97
CA GLY A 448 -14.08 7.36 -20.50
C GLY A 448 -12.87 8.25 -20.25
N PHE A 449 -13.08 9.57 -20.32
CA PHE A 449 -12.02 10.56 -20.07
C PHE A 449 -11.68 10.76 -18.59
N ILE A 450 -12.58 10.35 -17.69
CA ILE A 450 -12.50 10.55 -16.23
C ILE A 450 -12.73 9.23 -15.45
N GLN A 451 -12.69 8.09 -16.14
CA GLN A 451 -12.69 6.76 -15.53
C GLN A 451 -13.83 6.50 -14.53
N ILE A 452 -15.10 6.68 -14.94
CA ILE A 452 -16.24 6.41 -14.05
C ILE A 452 -16.36 4.92 -13.68
N THR A 453 -16.57 4.62 -12.40
CA THR A 453 -16.61 3.26 -11.82
C THR A 453 -17.94 3.02 -11.08
N HIS A 454 -18.29 1.77 -10.75
CA HIS A 454 -19.53 1.37 -10.05
C HIS A 454 -20.86 1.61 -10.81
N LEU A 455 -21.76 0.63 -10.80
CA LEU A 455 -23.10 0.70 -11.44
C LEU A 455 -23.88 1.96 -11.09
N ARG A 456 -23.90 2.37 -9.81
CA ARG A 456 -24.60 3.59 -9.39
C ARG A 456 -24.15 4.83 -10.16
N ASN A 457 -22.86 5.00 -10.44
CA ASN A 457 -22.37 6.19 -11.13
C ASN A 457 -22.84 6.19 -12.59
N TYR A 458 -22.89 5.03 -13.23
CA TYR A 458 -23.45 4.91 -14.58
C TYR A 458 -24.94 5.24 -14.62
N LYS A 459 -25.72 4.86 -13.59
CA LYS A 459 -27.14 5.23 -13.49
C LYS A 459 -27.31 6.74 -13.30
N VAL A 460 -26.63 7.29 -12.29
CA VAL A 460 -26.77 8.69 -11.90
C VAL A 460 -26.30 9.63 -13.01
N ILE A 461 -25.13 9.34 -13.60
CA ILE A 461 -24.61 10.15 -14.70
C ILE A 461 -25.46 9.94 -15.97
N GLY A 462 -25.94 8.71 -16.22
CA GLY A 462 -26.85 8.42 -17.31
C GLY A 462 -28.10 9.29 -17.27
N GLU A 463 -28.74 9.41 -16.12
CA GLU A 463 -29.87 10.33 -15.90
C GLU A 463 -29.46 11.78 -16.14
N ARG A 464 -28.32 12.22 -15.59
CA ARG A 464 -27.84 13.61 -15.68
C ARG A 464 -27.55 14.07 -17.10
N ILE A 465 -27.08 13.17 -17.97
CA ILE A 465 -26.78 13.48 -19.38
C ILE A 465 -27.94 13.16 -20.33
N GLY A 466 -29.13 12.85 -19.79
CA GLY A 466 -30.35 12.60 -20.57
C GLY A 466 -30.41 11.21 -21.23
N MET A 467 -29.59 10.27 -20.77
CA MET A 467 -29.55 8.88 -21.24
C MET A 467 -30.36 7.92 -20.34
N GLY A 468 -30.81 8.38 -19.17
CA GLY A 468 -31.48 7.55 -18.17
C GLY A 468 -30.66 6.31 -17.79
N ASP A 469 -31.29 5.15 -17.76
CA ASP A 469 -30.63 3.87 -17.44
C ASP A 469 -29.73 3.32 -18.56
N GLU A 470 -29.61 3.98 -19.71
CA GLU A 470 -28.92 3.42 -20.87
C GLU A 470 -27.42 3.21 -20.62
N LEU A 471 -26.77 4.13 -19.89
CA LEU A 471 -25.38 3.94 -19.46
C LEU A 471 -25.22 2.75 -18.52
N ALA A 472 -26.19 2.50 -17.65
CA ALA A 472 -26.16 1.38 -16.72
C ALA A 472 -26.39 0.02 -17.43
N LYS A 473 -27.27 0.00 -18.45
CA LYS A 473 -27.54 -1.18 -19.28
C LYS A 473 -26.38 -1.48 -20.23
N ASN A 474 -25.77 -0.43 -20.78
CA ASN A 474 -24.72 -0.50 -21.79
C ASN A 474 -23.47 0.31 -21.36
N PRO A 475 -22.72 -0.15 -20.34
CA PRO A 475 -21.61 0.62 -19.75
C PRO A 475 -20.48 0.95 -20.74
N LYS A 476 -20.35 0.22 -21.84
CA LYS A 476 -19.39 0.55 -22.91
C LYS A 476 -19.66 1.90 -23.57
N LEU A 477 -20.88 2.43 -23.50
CA LEU A 477 -21.22 3.74 -24.01
C LEU A 477 -20.42 4.86 -23.32
N ALA A 478 -19.96 4.65 -22.07
CA ALA A 478 -19.07 5.60 -21.40
C ALA A 478 -17.70 5.77 -22.08
N SER A 479 -17.30 4.82 -22.95
CA SER A 479 -16.09 4.92 -23.77
C SER A 479 -16.36 5.53 -25.17
N ASN A 480 -17.60 5.90 -25.50
CA ASN A 480 -17.89 6.67 -26.71
C ASN A 480 -17.42 8.12 -26.51
N PRO A 481 -16.67 8.75 -27.44
CA PRO A 481 -16.11 10.08 -27.24
C PRO A 481 -17.11 11.19 -26.90
N GLU A 482 -18.28 11.21 -27.55
CA GLU A 482 -19.30 12.25 -27.30
C GLU A 482 -19.95 12.06 -25.93
N VAL A 483 -20.21 10.81 -25.54
CA VAL A 483 -20.73 10.47 -24.22
C VAL A 483 -19.67 10.75 -23.14
N ALA A 484 -18.42 10.37 -23.36
CA ALA A 484 -17.31 10.60 -22.44
C ALA A 484 -17.07 12.10 -22.20
N ALA A 485 -17.19 12.93 -23.24
CA ALA A 485 -17.12 14.39 -23.14
C ALA A 485 -18.25 14.96 -22.28
N LYS A 486 -19.49 14.48 -22.48
CA LYS A 486 -20.63 14.86 -21.63
C LYS A 486 -20.44 14.45 -20.18
N ILE A 487 -19.98 13.21 -19.94
CA ILE A 487 -19.66 12.70 -18.60
C ILE A 487 -18.62 13.61 -17.93
N LEU A 488 -17.54 13.96 -18.62
CA LEU A 488 -16.50 14.86 -18.12
C LEU A 488 -17.07 16.24 -17.74
N ALA A 489 -17.87 16.85 -18.62
CA ALA A 489 -18.41 18.18 -18.40
C ALA A 489 -19.39 18.25 -17.22
N VAL A 490 -20.35 17.31 -17.13
CA VAL A 490 -21.28 17.29 -15.99
C VAL A 490 -20.57 17.00 -14.68
N PHE A 491 -19.55 16.14 -14.71
CA PHE A 491 -18.71 15.89 -13.54
C PHE A 491 -18.01 17.17 -13.09
N PHE A 492 -17.40 17.91 -14.03
CA PHE A 492 -16.66 19.11 -13.71
C PHE A 492 -17.53 20.18 -13.07
N LYS A 493 -18.75 20.33 -13.58
CA LYS A 493 -19.74 21.26 -13.05
C LYS A 493 -20.23 20.85 -11.67
N ASP A 494 -20.70 19.61 -11.54
CA ASP A 494 -21.46 19.19 -10.36
C ASP A 494 -20.53 18.94 -9.14
N ASN A 495 -19.23 18.77 -9.36
CA ASN A 495 -18.21 18.60 -8.31
C ASN A 495 -17.32 19.83 -8.07
N ASN A 496 -17.75 21.02 -8.51
CA ASN A 496 -17.02 22.28 -8.31
C ASN A 496 -15.60 22.32 -8.93
N VAL A 497 -15.25 21.35 -9.78
CA VAL A 497 -13.95 21.30 -10.48
C VAL A 497 -13.83 22.49 -11.43
N ALA A 498 -14.89 22.79 -12.19
CA ALA A 498 -14.89 23.91 -13.13
C ALA A 498 -14.67 25.26 -12.44
N ASN A 499 -15.28 25.50 -11.28
CA ASN A 499 -15.10 26.74 -10.54
C ASN A 499 -13.67 26.89 -10.00
N LEU A 500 -13.10 25.81 -9.45
CA LEU A 500 -11.71 25.81 -8.97
C LEU A 500 -10.72 26.03 -10.13
N ALA A 501 -10.92 25.31 -11.24
CA ALA A 501 -10.10 25.46 -12.43
C ALA A 501 -10.22 26.87 -13.03
N SER A 502 -11.43 27.44 -13.11
CA SER A 502 -11.63 28.82 -13.60
C SER A 502 -10.85 29.85 -12.76
N GLN A 503 -10.75 29.65 -11.45
CA GLN A 503 -9.93 30.48 -10.54
C GLN A 503 -8.42 30.21 -10.64
N GLY A 504 -7.99 29.26 -11.47
CA GLY A 504 -6.59 28.84 -11.62
C GLY A 504 -6.10 27.89 -10.52
N ASP A 505 -6.98 27.42 -9.63
CA ASP A 505 -6.64 26.47 -8.58
C ASP A 505 -6.71 25.02 -9.09
N PHE A 506 -5.79 24.68 -9.98
CA PHE A 506 -5.70 23.35 -10.59
C PHE A 506 -5.30 22.25 -9.60
N VAL A 507 -4.62 22.60 -8.51
CA VAL A 507 -4.22 21.63 -7.48
C VAL A 507 -5.46 21.17 -6.71
N SER A 508 -6.30 22.11 -6.25
CA SER A 508 -7.54 21.74 -5.56
C SER A 508 -8.58 21.12 -6.52
N ALA A 509 -8.54 21.48 -7.81
CA ALA A 509 -9.42 20.88 -8.82
C ALA A 509 -9.16 19.38 -9.05
N ARG A 510 -8.04 18.81 -8.57
CA ARG A 510 -7.73 17.37 -8.68
C ARG A 510 -8.51 16.53 -7.69
N ASP A 511 -8.67 17.05 -6.48
CA ASP A 511 -9.17 16.29 -5.32
C ASP A 511 -10.52 15.60 -5.60
N PRO A 512 -11.50 16.25 -6.27
CA PRO A 512 -12.77 15.61 -6.60
C PRO A 512 -12.68 14.55 -7.70
N ILE A 513 -11.63 14.53 -8.53
CA ILE A 513 -11.49 13.59 -9.65
C ILE A 513 -10.84 12.30 -9.16
N ASN A 514 -9.68 12.43 -8.51
CA ASN A 514 -9.02 11.33 -7.80
C ASN A 514 -8.02 11.94 -6.81
N PRO A 515 -8.27 11.86 -5.49
CA PRO A 515 -7.44 12.48 -4.46
C PRO A 515 -6.14 11.67 -4.31
N ASP A 516 -5.14 12.05 -5.10
CA ASP A 516 -3.83 11.39 -5.16
C ASP A 516 -2.68 12.40 -5.11
N VAL A 517 -1.44 11.89 -5.08
CA VAL A 517 -0.24 12.72 -5.07
C VAL A 517 0.07 13.40 -6.42
N ASN A 518 -0.79 13.22 -7.44
CA ASN A 518 -0.58 13.73 -8.79
C ASN A 518 -1.20 15.12 -9.01
N ALA A 519 -1.83 15.73 -8.00
CA ALA A 519 -2.41 17.07 -8.12
C ALA A 519 -1.44 18.10 -8.73
N TRP A 520 -0.18 18.10 -8.29
CA TRP A 520 0.84 18.98 -8.84
C TRP A 520 1.24 18.64 -10.29
N SER A 521 1.33 17.36 -10.64
CA SER A 521 1.73 16.96 -12.00
C SER A 521 0.62 17.25 -13.01
N VAL A 522 -0.64 17.03 -12.66
CA VAL A 522 -1.79 17.38 -13.50
C VAL A 522 -1.93 18.90 -13.63
N ALA A 523 -1.72 19.67 -12.55
CA ALA A 523 -1.68 21.13 -12.62
C ALA A 523 -0.57 21.64 -13.55
N GLN A 524 0.60 21.00 -13.58
CA GLN A 524 1.67 21.31 -14.52
C GLN A 524 1.30 20.98 -15.98
N LEU A 525 0.56 19.89 -16.21
CA LEU A 525 0.03 19.58 -17.54
C LEU A 525 -0.96 20.66 -18.01
N ALA A 526 -1.82 21.16 -17.11
CA ALA A 526 -2.77 22.21 -17.45
C ALA A 526 -2.07 23.49 -17.94
N MET A 527 -0.90 23.82 -17.39
CA MET A 527 -0.09 24.95 -17.85
C MET A 527 0.36 24.84 -19.32
N LYS A 528 0.43 23.61 -19.89
CA LYS A 528 0.76 23.42 -21.31
C LYS A 528 -0.39 23.85 -22.22
N TYR A 529 -1.62 23.59 -21.78
CA TYR A 529 -2.83 23.86 -22.56
C TYR A 529 -3.39 25.27 -22.31
N TRP A 530 -3.00 25.84 -21.19
CA TRP A 530 -3.30 27.21 -20.80
C TRP A 530 -2.73 28.20 -21.82
N SER A 531 -3.54 29.16 -22.27
CA SER A 531 -3.07 30.26 -23.12
C SER A 531 -3.22 31.58 -22.38
N ASP A 532 -2.19 32.42 -22.46
CA ASP A 532 -2.25 33.80 -21.97
C ASP A 532 -3.19 34.70 -22.78
N GLN A 533 -3.61 34.28 -23.99
CA GLN A 533 -4.66 34.87 -24.83
C GLN A 533 -4.80 34.09 -26.15
#